data_AF-A0A9J5XM11-F1
#
_entry.id   AF-A0A9J5XM11-F1
#
_cell.length_a   1.000
_cell.length_b   1.000
_cell.length_c   1.000
_cell.angle_alpha   90.00
_cell.angle_beta   90.00
_cell.angle_gamma   90.00
#
_symmetry.space_group_name_H-M   'P 1'
#
loop_
_entity.id
_entity.type
_entity.pdbx_description
1 polymer ?
#
loop_
_entity_poly.entity_id
_entity_poly.type
_entity_poly.pdbx_seq_one_letter_code
_entity_poly.pdbx_strand_id
1 'polypeptide(L)'
;MLGQPPHNGGSRRRSPPHQGGSRRRSPPQPPEQHRRFHQNSDHIHSSQSQNYYFPQNSYFPNQSSNFGYTPFHQNPGFQFSSRSSYGEVVERVDRAVIKARRDLIEAGENVSAWKVSQAALVMLKADSWDSLGVRMQQVPSLFQLIVTDGKINAFIHCFVAVQRITTLYDLEVAILRNEGVEQFEELDLGPLVKHPLIIHYFSISPGVSEVFRITSVEIISFLAEYMDADKRRRVEIDEFLNFITEKKSTGTTEKLSVRIQSLGFVAYFRSKDFICV
;
A
#
# COMPACT_ATOMS: atom_id res chain seq x y z
N MET A 1 -20.20 -63.52 7.95
CA MET A 1 -19.28 -64.03 8.99
C MET A 1 -18.52 -65.20 8.41
N LEU A 2 -17.21 -65.34 8.69
CA LEU A 2 -16.35 -66.50 8.33
C LEU A 2 -16.19 -66.72 6.80
N GLY A 3 -15.11 -67.32 6.26
CA GLY A 3 -13.80 -67.72 6.83
C GLY A 3 -12.83 -68.14 5.71
N GLN A 4 -11.52 -68.11 5.95
CA GLN A 4 -10.44 -68.52 5.01
C GLN A 4 -9.85 -69.90 5.42
N PRO A 5 -8.73 -70.39 4.83
CA PRO A 5 -8.44 -70.75 3.43
C PRO A 5 -8.28 -72.31 3.31
N PRO A 6 -7.21 -72.99 2.79
CA PRO A 6 -5.76 -72.71 2.86
C PRO A 6 -4.94 -72.94 1.55
N HIS A 7 -3.61 -72.83 1.65
CA HIS A 7 -2.60 -73.08 0.62
C HIS A 7 -2.52 -74.52 0.09
N ASN A 8 -1.86 -74.68 -1.08
CA ASN A 8 -0.85 -75.73 -1.28
C ASN A 8 0.35 -75.16 -2.08
N GLY A 9 1.52 -75.81 -2.12
CA GLY A 9 2.70 -75.25 -2.78
C GLY A 9 3.89 -76.21 -3.04
N GLY A 10 4.87 -75.71 -3.81
CA GLY A 10 6.06 -76.45 -4.23
C GLY A 10 5.86 -77.27 -5.52
N SER A 11 6.90 -77.74 -6.23
CA SER A 11 8.34 -77.69 -5.95
C SER A 11 9.19 -77.97 -7.21
N ARG A 12 10.38 -77.34 -7.35
CA ARG A 12 11.64 -77.86 -8.00
C ARG A 12 11.55 -78.23 -9.51
N ARG A 13 12.53 -78.05 -10.42
CA ARG A 13 13.99 -77.74 -10.54
C ARG A 13 14.17 -77.17 -11.99
N ARG A 14 15.32 -76.95 -12.68
CA ARG A 14 16.78 -77.16 -12.52
C ARG A 14 17.53 -76.13 -13.42
N SER A 15 18.31 -75.20 -12.87
CA SER A 15 19.79 -75.08 -13.11
C SER A 15 20.28 -74.31 -14.38
N PRO A 16 21.55 -73.82 -14.41
CA PRO A 16 22.07 -72.74 -15.30
C PRO A 16 23.15 -73.27 -16.30
N PRO A 17 24.10 -72.51 -16.96
CA PRO A 17 24.43 -71.06 -16.83
C PRO A 17 24.90 -70.27 -18.10
N HIS A 18 25.22 -68.98 -17.85
CA HIS A 18 26.34 -68.17 -18.39
C HIS A 18 26.29 -67.39 -19.73
N GLN A 19 26.96 -66.22 -19.66
CA GLN A 19 27.66 -65.42 -20.70
C GLN A 19 26.87 -64.56 -21.71
N GLY A 20 27.55 -63.48 -22.15
CA GLY A 20 27.36 -62.88 -23.48
C GLY A 20 26.46 -61.65 -23.60
N GLY A 21 26.99 -60.45 -23.34
CA GLY A 21 26.34 -59.20 -23.77
C GLY A 21 26.78 -58.80 -25.19
N SER A 22 25.88 -58.22 -25.99
CA SER A 22 26.22 -57.52 -27.25
C SER A 22 25.12 -56.55 -27.71
N ARG A 23 25.47 -55.67 -28.66
CA ARG A 23 24.71 -54.46 -29.04
C ARG A 23 24.06 -54.54 -30.43
N ARG A 24 23.08 -53.65 -30.64
CA ARG A 24 22.65 -53.02 -31.92
C ARG A 24 22.01 -53.89 -33.01
N ARG A 25 20.86 -53.39 -33.50
CA ARG A 25 20.70 -53.06 -34.93
C ARG A 25 20.11 -51.65 -35.11
N SER A 26 20.55 -51.00 -36.17
CA SER A 26 20.03 -49.79 -36.81
C SER A 26 20.23 -50.02 -38.32
N PRO A 27 19.41 -49.48 -39.24
CA PRO A 27 19.59 -48.10 -39.75
C PRO A 27 18.22 -47.48 -40.19
N PRO A 28 18.11 -46.41 -41.02
CA PRO A 28 19.12 -45.50 -41.60
C PRO A 28 18.86 -43.98 -41.40
N GLN A 29 19.78 -43.19 -41.94
CA GLN A 29 19.83 -41.73 -42.12
C GLN A 29 20.74 -41.44 -43.34
N PRO A 30 20.89 -40.22 -43.88
CA PRO A 30 20.21 -38.93 -43.61
C PRO A 30 19.49 -38.41 -44.89
N PRO A 31 19.37 -37.10 -45.24
CA PRO A 31 20.47 -36.13 -45.38
C PRO A 31 20.39 -34.92 -44.42
N GLU A 32 21.53 -34.29 -44.17
CA GLU A 32 21.63 -33.02 -43.43
C GLU A 32 21.60 -31.81 -44.37
N GLN A 33 21.18 -30.65 -43.85
CA GLN A 33 21.79 -29.35 -44.19
C GLN A 33 21.83 -28.45 -42.94
N HIS A 34 22.76 -27.50 -42.91
CA HIS A 34 23.34 -26.98 -41.66
C HIS A 34 22.83 -25.61 -41.17
N ARG A 35 22.82 -25.48 -39.83
CA ARG A 35 23.07 -24.26 -39.02
C ARG A 35 22.25 -22.98 -39.29
N ARG A 36 21.52 -22.56 -38.25
CA ARG A 36 21.91 -21.38 -37.43
C ARG A 36 21.74 -21.68 -35.94
N PHE A 37 22.35 -20.86 -35.08
CA PHE A 37 22.47 -21.11 -33.65
C PHE A 37 21.25 -20.64 -32.86
N HIS A 38 20.68 -21.53 -32.04
CA HIS A 38 20.08 -21.18 -30.75
C HIS A 38 20.43 -22.28 -29.75
N GLN A 39 21.14 -21.93 -28.68
CA GLN A 39 21.26 -22.79 -27.50
C GLN A 39 20.17 -22.38 -26.51
N ASN A 40 19.27 -23.31 -26.19
CA ASN A 40 18.55 -23.24 -24.93
C ASN A 40 19.52 -23.62 -23.79
N SER A 41 19.32 -23.01 -22.63
CA SER A 41 19.78 -23.52 -21.34
C SER A 41 18.68 -23.26 -20.32
N ASP A 42 18.51 -24.16 -19.35
CA ASP A 42 17.29 -24.28 -18.56
C ASP A 42 17.08 -23.21 -17.46
N HIS A 43 15.84 -23.19 -16.95
CA HIS A 43 15.31 -22.38 -15.84
C HIS A 43 15.14 -20.88 -16.17
N ILE A 44 14.04 -20.20 -15.83
CA ILE A 44 13.14 -20.33 -14.67
C ILE A 44 11.66 -20.28 -15.11
N HIS A 45 10.80 -21.10 -14.48
CA HIS A 45 9.35 -21.06 -14.70
C HIS A 45 8.68 -20.01 -13.79
N SER A 46 8.75 -18.74 -14.18
CA SER A 46 8.23 -17.61 -13.37
C SER A 46 6.70 -17.64 -13.25
N SER A 47 6.21 -18.13 -12.11
CA SER A 47 4.78 -18.15 -11.78
C SER A 47 4.26 -16.72 -11.52
N GLN A 48 3.49 -16.20 -12.48
CA GLN A 48 2.49 -15.13 -12.35
C GLN A 48 2.73 -14.12 -11.22
N SER A 49 3.39 -13.01 -11.55
CA SER A 49 3.30 -11.78 -10.75
C SER A 49 1.83 -11.38 -10.61
N GLN A 50 1.29 -11.41 -9.39
CA GLN A 50 -0.03 -10.84 -9.14
C GLN A 50 0.04 -9.33 -9.37
N ASN A 51 -0.70 -8.84 -10.36
CA ASN A 51 -0.87 -7.41 -10.59
C ASN A 51 -1.64 -6.83 -9.40
N TYR A 52 -0.93 -6.14 -8.51
CA TYR A 52 -1.55 -5.28 -7.50
C TYR A 52 -2.21 -4.11 -8.23
N TYR A 53 -3.48 -4.28 -8.57
CA TYR A 53 -4.35 -3.19 -9.02
C TYR A 53 -4.50 -2.19 -7.88
N PHE A 54 -3.69 -1.13 -7.90
CA PHE A 54 -3.95 0.06 -7.11
C PHE A 54 -5.36 0.55 -7.44
N PRO A 55 -6.28 0.69 -6.47
CA PRO A 55 -7.58 1.29 -6.74
C PRO A 55 -7.35 2.75 -7.17
N GLN A 56 -7.73 3.10 -8.40
CA GLN A 56 -7.64 4.48 -8.85
C GLN A 56 -8.53 5.34 -7.97
N ASN A 57 -7.94 6.35 -7.33
CA ASN A 57 -8.67 7.27 -6.48
C ASN A 57 -9.42 8.27 -7.37
N SER A 58 -10.73 8.08 -7.55
CA SER A 58 -11.59 8.76 -8.54
C SER A 58 -11.75 10.29 -8.36
N TYR A 59 -11.02 10.92 -7.44
CA TYR A 59 -11.14 12.33 -7.08
C TYR A 59 -10.20 13.26 -7.86
N PHE A 60 -9.41 12.73 -8.80
CA PHE A 60 -8.58 13.52 -9.72
C PHE A 60 -8.88 13.16 -11.18
N PRO A 61 -9.17 14.15 -12.06
CA PRO A 61 -9.11 13.95 -13.51
C PRO A 61 -7.70 13.51 -13.89
N ASN A 62 -7.59 12.38 -14.60
CA ASN A 62 -6.31 11.73 -14.89
C ASN A 62 -5.48 12.49 -15.93
N GLN A 63 -4.82 13.58 -15.52
CA GLN A 63 -3.71 14.15 -16.26
C GLN A 63 -2.47 13.29 -16.01
N SER A 64 -1.96 12.67 -17.07
CA SER A 64 -0.77 11.83 -17.03
C SER A 64 0.48 12.68 -16.81
N SER A 65 0.82 12.92 -15.54
CA SER A 65 2.04 13.59 -15.09
C SER A 65 3.29 12.80 -15.46
N ASN A 66 3.68 12.93 -16.73
CA ASN A 66 4.96 12.48 -17.23
C ASN A 66 6.03 13.39 -16.60
N PHE A 67 6.81 12.89 -15.63
CA PHE A 67 7.80 13.66 -14.86
C PHE A 67 9.07 13.99 -15.68
N GLY A 68 8.88 14.50 -16.90
CA GLY A 68 9.94 15.03 -17.75
C GLY A 68 10.19 16.50 -17.45
N TYR A 69 11.39 16.82 -16.95
CA TYR A 69 11.88 18.21 -16.88
C TYR A 69 12.00 18.77 -18.31
N THR A 70 11.04 19.60 -18.72
CA THR A 70 11.10 20.33 -19.99
C THR A 70 11.86 21.65 -19.80
N PRO A 71 12.89 21.95 -20.63
CA PRO A 71 13.61 23.21 -20.52
C PRO A 71 12.72 24.43 -20.81
N PHE A 72 12.90 25.51 -20.03
CA PHE A 72 12.19 26.78 -20.22
C PHE A 72 12.63 27.48 -21.52
N HIS A 73 11.91 27.24 -22.62
CA HIS A 73 12.00 28.08 -23.81
C HIS A 73 11.28 29.41 -23.57
N GLN A 74 12.02 30.42 -23.13
CA GLN A 74 11.54 31.81 -23.09
C GLN A 74 11.46 32.34 -24.53
N ASN A 75 10.27 32.73 -24.97
CA ASN A 75 10.06 33.32 -26.30
C ASN A 75 10.29 34.85 -26.22
N PRO A 76 11.33 35.42 -26.86
CA PRO A 76 11.74 36.81 -26.61
C PRO A 76 10.91 37.81 -27.42
N GLY A 77 9.86 38.41 -26.84
CA GLY A 77 9.08 39.37 -27.62
C GLY A 77 7.88 40.12 -27.04
N PHE A 78 7.59 40.14 -25.73
CA PHE A 78 6.46 40.96 -25.21
C PHE A 78 6.77 41.79 -23.94
N GLN A 79 6.91 43.09 -24.17
CA GLN A 79 6.61 44.26 -23.30
C GLN A 79 6.68 44.11 -21.77
N PHE A 80 7.57 44.89 -21.16
CA PHE A 80 7.96 44.84 -19.74
C PHE A 80 6.88 45.24 -18.70
N SER A 81 5.71 45.72 -19.10
CA SER A 81 4.67 46.21 -18.16
C SER A 81 3.75 45.12 -17.60
N SER A 82 3.80 43.89 -18.11
CA SER A 82 2.92 42.78 -17.70
C SER A 82 3.36 42.07 -16.41
N ARG A 83 4.64 42.19 -16.04
CA ARG A 83 5.29 41.32 -15.07
C ARG A 83 4.94 41.63 -13.61
N SER A 84 4.60 42.88 -13.28
CA SER A 84 4.08 43.25 -11.96
C SER A 84 2.67 42.72 -11.76
N SER A 85 1.76 42.99 -12.71
CA SER A 85 0.36 42.56 -12.65
C SER A 85 0.21 41.04 -12.53
N TYR A 86 1.04 40.24 -13.22
CA TYR A 86 1.04 38.79 -13.03
C TYR A 86 1.46 38.38 -11.60
N GLY A 87 2.47 39.05 -11.02
CA GLY A 87 2.88 38.85 -9.63
C GLY A 87 1.76 39.19 -8.64
N GLU A 88 1.13 40.34 -8.81
CA GLU A 88 -0.02 40.80 -8.00
C GLU A 88 -1.19 39.80 -8.02
N VAL A 89 -1.47 39.19 -9.19
CA VAL A 89 -2.46 38.12 -9.33
C VAL A 89 -2.03 36.86 -8.59
N VAL A 90 -0.80 36.37 -8.80
CA VAL A 90 -0.29 35.17 -8.09
C VAL A 90 -0.34 35.38 -6.58
N GLU A 91 0.11 36.52 -6.06
CA GLU A 91 0.02 36.82 -4.62
C GLU A 91 -1.43 36.93 -4.12
N ARG A 92 -2.34 37.52 -4.88
CA ARG A 92 -3.78 37.59 -4.52
C ARG A 92 -4.35 36.18 -4.38
N VAL A 93 -4.00 35.28 -5.29
CA VAL A 93 -4.44 33.88 -5.27
C VAL A 93 -3.77 33.10 -4.14
N ASP A 94 -2.48 33.32 -3.88
CA ASP A 94 -1.76 32.66 -2.78
C ASP A 94 -2.30 33.07 -1.40
N ARG A 95 -2.59 34.36 -1.19
CA ARG A 95 -3.29 34.84 0.02
C ARG A 95 -4.67 34.19 0.21
N ALA A 96 -5.40 33.91 -0.88
CA ALA A 96 -6.67 33.20 -0.82
C ALA A 96 -6.48 31.72 -0.46
N VAL A 97 -5.44 31.06 -1.01
CA VAL A 97 -5.06 29.68 -0.68
C VAL A 97 -4.63 29.55 0.79
N ILE A 98 -3.77 30.43 1.31
CA ILE A 98 -3.34 30.43 2.71
C ILE A 98 -4.55 30.55 3.64
N LYS A 99 -5.45 31.50 3.38
CA LYS A 99 -6.66 31.65 4.19
C LYS A 99 -7.58 30.43 4.06
N ALA A 100 -7.82 29.92 2.85
CA ALA A 100 -8.65 28.73 2.63
C ALA A 100 -8.09 27.48 3.35
N ARG A 101 -6.76 27.32 3.43
CA ARG A 101 -6.09 26.28 4.21
C ARG A 101 -6.35 26.44 5.71
N ARG A 102 -6.10 27.64 6.23
CA ARG A 102 -6.33 27.98 7.65
C ARG A 102 -7.80 27.81 8.05
N ASP A 103 -8.74 28.26 7.23
CA ASP A 103 -10.18 28.11 7.47
C ASP A 103 -10.61 26.62 7.61
N LEU A 104 -9.97 25.70 6.87
CA LEU A 104 -10.22 24.25 6.98
C LEU A 104 -9.60 23.65 8.26
N ILE A 105 -8.41 24.10 8.65
CA ILE A 105 -7.75 23.67 9.89
C ILE A 105 -8.58 24.15 11.11
N GLU A 106 -9.04 25.40 11.08
CA GLU A 106 -9.92 25.98 12.11
C GLU A 106 -11.29 25.27 12.21
N ALA A 107 -11.74 24.62 11.13
CA ALA A 107 -12.94 23.77 11.13
C ALA A 107 -12.69 22.34 11.64
N GLY A 108 -11.45 21.94 11.93
CA GLY A 108 -11.08 20.56 12.28
C GLY A 108 -11.22 19.57 11.11
N GLU A 109 -11.31 20.08 9.88
CA GLU A 109 -11.48 19.29 8.65
C GLU A 109 -10.14 18.72 8.18
N ASN A 110 -10.19 17.62 7.42
CA ASN A 110 -9.02 17.21 6.65
C ASN A 110 -8.73 18.27 5.57
N VAL A 111 -7.47 18.68 5.46
CA VAL A 111 -6.98 19.52 4.38
C VAL A 111 -6.51 18.63 3.23
N SER A 112 -6.76 19.05 2.00
CA SER A 112 -6.11 18.50 0.80
C SER A 112 -5.96 19.60 -0.24
N ALA A 113 -5.06 19.41 -1.20
CA ALA A 113 -4.84 20.34 -2.30
C ALA A 113 -6.14 20.62 -3.08
N TRP A 114 -7.00 19.61 -3.25
CA TRP A 114 -8.31 19.76 -3.87
C TRP A 114 -9.27 20.62 -3.04
N LYS A 115 -9.43 20.33 -1.74
CA LYS A 115 -10.30 21.11 -0.85
C LYS A 115 -9.88 22.58 -0.79
N VAL A 116 -8.59 22.85 -0.62
CA VAL A 116 -8.03 24.21 -0.58
C VAL A 116 -8.18 24.92 -1.92
N SER A 117 -7.95 24.23 -3.05
CA SER A 117 -8.20 24.75 -4.39
C SER A 117 -9.65 25.24 -4.56
N GLN A 118 -10.64 24.40 -4.20
CA GLN A 118 -12.05 24.74 -4.37
C GLN A 118 -12.47 25.90 -3.45
N ALA A 119 -12.04 25.90 -2.18
CA ALA A 119 -12.30 27.00 -1.25
C ALA A 119 -11.65 28.32 -1.70
N ALA A 120 -10.43 28.29 -2.26
CA ALA A 120 -9.77 29.47 -2.80
C ALA A 120 -10.51 30.05 -4.02
N LEU A 121 -10.99 29.20 -4.96
CA LEU A 121 -11.80 29.63 -6.10
C LEU A 121 -13.09 30.34 -5.67
N VAL A 122 -13.82 29.76 -4.70
CA VAL A 122 -15.04 30.37 -4.12
C VAL A 122 -14.73 31.72 -3.48
N MET A 123 -13.65 31.83 -2.69
CA MET A 123 -13.23 33.10 -2.08
C MET A 123 -12.82 34.17 -3.11
N LEU A 124 -12.19 33.76 -4.20
CA LEU A 124 -11.75 34.65 -5.29
C LEU A 124 -12.91 35.08 -6.21
N LYS A 125 -14.04 34.37 -6.15
CA LYS A 125 -15.20 34.46 -7.06
C LYS A 125 -14.82 34.14 -8.51
N ALA A 126 -14.11 33.02 -8.69
CA ALA A 126 -13.68 32.51 -9.99
C ALA A 126 -14.17 31.08 -10.21
N ASP A 127 -14.70 30.80 -11.39
CA ASP A 127 -15.26 29.48 -11.74
C ASP A 127 -14.18 28.41 -12.01
N SER A 128 -12.93 28.83 -12.28
CA SER A 128 -11.83 27.94 -12.64
C SER A 128 -10.46 28.57 -12.39
N TRP A 129 -9.40 27.75 -12.45
CA TRP A 129 -8.03 28.24 -12.43
C TRP A 129 -7.64 28.97 -13.72
N ASP A 130 -8.21 28.55 -14.86
CA ASP A 130 -7.96 29.20 -16.15
C ASP A 130 -8.52 30.63 -16.19
N SER A 131 -9.66 30.90 -15.55
CA SER A 131 -10.21 32.25 -15.41
C SER A 131 -9.45 33.15 -14.43
N LEU A 132 -8.55 32.59 -13.61
CA LEU A 132 -7.55 33.35 -12.83
C LEU A 132 -6.27 33.64 -13.61
N GLY A 133 -6.05 33.01 -14.78
CA GLY A 133 -4.83 33.15 -15.58
C GLY A 133 -3.56 32.55 -14.93
N VAL A 134 -3.70 31.73 -13.89
CA VAL A 134 -2.58 31.11 -13.15
C VAL A 134 -2.82 29.61 -12.97
N ARG A 135 -1.77 28.80 -13.11
CA ARG A 135 -1.84 27.36 -12.80
C ARG A 135 -1.56 27.12 -11.32
N MET A 136 -2.14 26.07 -10.75
CA MET A 136 -1.95 25.68 -9.34
C MET A 136 -0.47 25.60 -8.92
N GLN A 137 0.41 25.11 -9.80
CA GLN A 137 1.84 24.94 -9.53
C GLN A 137 2.62 26.28 -9.54
N GLN A 138 1.99 27.39 -9.91
CA GLN A 138 2.57 28.73 -9.91
C GLN A 138 2.21 29.53 -8.65
N VAL A 139 1.35 28.97 -7.79
CA VAL A 139 0.91 29.54 -6.51
C VAL A 139 1.67 28.82 -5.39
N PRO A 140 2.67 29.45 -4.74
CA PRO A 140 3.62 28.76 -3.86
C PRO A 140 2.99 27.89 -2.76
N SER A 141 2.02 28.43 -2.04
CA SER A 141 1.36 27.77 -0.91
C SER A 141 0.52 26.57 -1.36
N LEU A 142 -0.07 26.64 -2.56
CA LEU A 142 -0.83 25.51 -3.11
C LEU A 142 0.12 24.44 -3.67
N PHE A 143 1.22 24.84 -4.31
CA PHE A 143 2.23 23.89 -4.79
C PHE A 143 2.90 23.13 -3.64
N GLN A 144 3.25 23.81 -2.56
CA GLN A 144 3.76 23.17 -1.34
C GLN A 144 2.74 22.17 -0.77
N LEU A 145 1.47 22.56 -0.67
CA LEU A 145 0.41 21.65 -0.22
C LEU A 145 0.25 20.43 -1.14
N ILE A 146 0.27 20.60 -2.48
CA ILE A 146 0.24 19.48 -3.44
C ILE A 146 1.38 18.50 -3.20
N VAL A 147 2.59 18.99 -2.90
CA VAL A 147 3.76 18.14 -2.61
C VAL A 147 3.59 17.41 -1.28
N THR A 148 3.19 18.08 -0.19
CA THR A 148 3.03 17.45 1.12
C THR A 148 1.85 16.46 1.15
N ASP A 149 0.69 16.83 0.61
CA ASP A 149 -0.49 15.96 0.44
C ASP A 149 -0.10 14.70 -0.38
N GLY A 150 0.59 14.88 -1.51
CA GLY A 150 1.11 13.79 -2.32
C GLY A 150 2.08 12.86 -1.58
N LYS A 151 3.03 13.42 -0.81
CA LYS A 151 3.97 12.64 0.02
C LYS A 151 3.25 11.80 1.07
N ILE A 152 2.33 12.39 1.82
CA ILE A 152 1.63 11.71 2.93
C ILE A 152 0.70 10.61 2.39
N ASN A 153 -0.03 10.85 1.30
CA ASN A 153 -0.82 9.80 0.65
C ASN A 153 0.06 8.62 0.21
N ALA A 154 1.21 8.88 -0.43
CA ALA A 154 2.14 7.84 -0.85
C ALA A 154 2.74 7.06 0.34
N PHE A 155 3.11 7.75 1.42
CA PHE A 155 3.64 7.13 2.64
C PHE A 155 2.61 6.19 3.28
N ILE A 156 1.36 6.64 3.46
CA ILE A 156 0.27 5.83 4.02
C ILE A 156 0.05 4.57 3.17
N HIS A 157 -0.06 4.71 1.85
CA HIS A 157 -0.21 3.56 0.94
C HIS A 157 0.94 2.55 1.06
N CYS A 158 2.20 3.02 1.13
CA CYS A 158 3.36 2.13 1.27
C CYS A 158 3.38 1.41 2.62
N PHE A 159 3.12 2.13 3.72
CA PHE A 159 3.16 1.60 5.08
C PHE A 159 2.13 0.48 5.29
N VAL A 160 0.87 0.70 4.87
CA VAL A 160 -0.20 -0.31 4.99
C VAL A 160 -0.05 -1.47 4.01
N ALA A 161 0.66 -1.29 2.88
CA ALA A 161 0.88 -2.35 1.91
C ALA A 161 1.83 -3.44 2.44
N VAL A 162 2.94 -3.04 3.08
CA VAL A 162 3.99 -3.98 3.52
C VAL A 162 3.70 -4.65 4.87
N GLN A 163 2.81 -4.09 5.70
CA GLN A 163 2.52 -4.59 7.04
C GLN A 163 1.27 -5.48 7.12
N ARG A 164 1.35 -6.58 7.89
CA ARG A 164 0.21 -7.48 8.14
C ARG A 164 -0.65 -7.06 9.32
N ILE A 165 -0.04 -6.43 10.33
CA ILE A 165 -0.72 -5.81 11.47
C ILE A 165 -0.21 -4.38 11.48
N THR A 166 -1.13 -3.42 11.43
CA THR A 166 -0.85 -1.99 11.42
C THR A 166 -1.78 -1.32 12.40
N THR A 167 -1.29 -0.35 13.17
CA THR A 167 -2.14 0.55 13.96
C THR A 167 -2.00 1.97 13.43
N LEU A 168 -3.03 2.80 13.62
CA LEU A 168 -2.93 4.20 13.23
C LEU A 168 -1.82 4.93 14.00
N TYR A 169 -1.59 4.54 15.26
CA TYR A 169 -0.53 5.12 16.08
C TYR A 169 0.89 4.79 15.56
N ASP A 170 1.16 3.55 15.13
CA ASP A 170 2.46 3.20 14.55
C ASP A 170 2.69 3.91 13.20
N LEU A 171 1.61 4.11 12.43
CA LEU A 171 1.63 4.88 11.18
C LEU A 171 1.90 6.38 11.42
N GLU A 172 1.23 6.97 12.42
CA GLU A 172 1.44 8.34 12.86
C GLU A 172 2.91 8.57 13.27
N VAL A 173 3.43 7.77 14.21
CA VAL A 173 4.83 7.84 14.66
C VAL A 173 5.81 7.68 13.49
N ALA A 174 5.49 6.85 12.50
CA ALA A 174 6.31 6.68 11.29
C ALA A 174 6.25 7.89 10.34
N ILE A 175 5.08 8.55 10.19
CA ILE A 175 4.94 9.79 9.43
C ILE A 175 5.73 10.92 10.08
N LEU A 176 5.53 11.14 11.38
CA LEU A 176 6.20 12.20 12.15
C LEU A 176 7.73 12.09 12.01
N ARG A 177 8.26 10.87 12.18
CA ARG A 177 9.68 10.55 11.98
C ARG A 177 10.16 10.73 10.53
N ASN A 178 9.32 10.51 9.52
CA ASN A 178 9.68 10.66 8.12
C ASN A 178 9.73 12.14 7.69
N GLU A 179 8.80 12.95 8.17
CA GLU A 179 8.73 14.39 7.84
C GLU A 179 9.64 15.24 8.73
N GLY A 180 10.02 14.75 9.91
CA GLY A 180 10.90 15.45 10.85
C GLY A 180 10.19 16.43 11.78
N VAL A 181 8.92 16.14 12.10
CA VAL A 181 8.04 16.94 12.98
C VAL A 181 7.72 16.18 14.28
N GLU A 182 7.32 16.88 15.33
CA GLU A 182 6.90 16.28 16.61
C GLU A 182 5.39 15.99 16.64
N GLN A 183 4.58 16.76 15.92
CA GLN A 183 3.11 16.69 15.89
C GLN A 183 2.58 16.70 14.44
N PHE A 184 1.44 16.06 14.18
CA PHE A 184 0.91 15.94 12.81
C PHE A 184 0.35 17.28 12.30
N GLU A 185 -0.10 18.10 13.25
CA GLU A 185 -0.57 19.47 13.08
C GLU A 185 0.46 20.37 12.38
N GLU A 186 1.77 20.14 12.59
CA GLU A 186 2.86 20.88 11.94
C GLU A 186 2.88 20.70 10.41
N LEU A 187 2.22 19.67 9.88
CA LEU A 187 2.07 19.47 8.44
C LEU A 187 0.97 20.36 7.84
N ASP A 188 0.17 21.06 8.65
CA ASP A 188 -1.00 21.85 8.27
C ASP A 188 -1.97 21.03 7.38
N LEU A 189 -2.17 19.75 7.72
CA LEU A 189 -3.06 18.82 7.00
C LEU A 189 -4.43 18.58 7.68
N GLY A 190 -4.67 19.21 8.84
CA GLY A 190 -5.77 18.87 9.73
C GLY A 190 -5.52 17.54 10.47
N PRO A 191 -6.47 17.05 11.29
CA PRO A 191 -6.24 15.88 12.14
C PRO A 191 -6.08 14.58 11.31
N LEU A 192 -5.06 13.76 11.60
CA LEU A 192 -4.78 12.52 10.86
C LEU A 192 -5.97 11.56 10.81
N VAL A 193 -6.78 11.48 11.88
CA VAL A 193 -8.01 10.66 11.94
C VAL A 193 -9.07 11.06 10.90
N LYS A 194 -9.05 12.30 10.38
CA LYS A 194 -9.94 12.78 9.32
C LYS A 194 -9.41 12.52 7.91
N HIS A 195 -8.15 12.09 7.78
CA HIS A 195 -7.52 11.90 6.48
C HIS A 195 -8.22 10.76 5.68
N PRO A 196 -8.59 10.94 4.40
CA PRO A 196 -9.43 9.97 3.68
C PRO A 196 -8.87 8.55 3.61
N LEU A 197 -7.55 8.39 3.45
CA LEU A 197 -6.91 7.06 3.48
C LEU A 197 -6.96 6.40 4.85
N ILE A 198 -7.02 7.17 5.93
CA ILE A 198 -7.07 6.65 7.30
C ILE A 198 -8.48 6.13 7.62
N ILE A 199 -9.50 6.92 7.28
CA ILE A 199 -10.91 6.51 7.26
C ILE A 199 -11.08 5.20 6.46
N HIS A 200 -10.46 5.11 5.26
CA HIS A 200 -10.54 3.92 4.42
C HIS A 200 -9.81 2.70 4.97
N TYR A 201 -8.55 2.83 5.39
CA TYR A 201 -7.72 1.68 5.77
C TYR A 201 -8.02 1.14 7.18
N PHE A 202 -8.49 1.97 8.09
CA PHE A 202 -8.81 1.57 9.47
C PHE A 202 -10.32 1.52 9.75
N SER A 203 -11.16 1.71 8.72
CA SER A 203 -12.64 1.68 8.81
C SER A 203 -13.22 2.65 9.86
N ILE A 204 -12.59 3.82 10.02
CA ILE A 204 -12.97 4.81 11.04
C ILE A 204 -14.15 5.67 10.54
N SER A 205 -15.26 5.70 11.28
CA SER A 205 -16.40 6.55 10.98
C SER A 205 -16.02 8.04 10.97
N PRO A 206 -16.47 8.85 10.00
CA PRO A 206 -16.11 10.28 9.89
C PRO A 206 -16.41 11.14 11.13
N GLY A 207 -17.33 10.70 12.00
CA GLY A 207 -17.66 11.37 13.27
C GLY A 207 -16.59 11.21 14.37
N VAL A 208 -15.68 10.24 14.28
CA VAL A 208 -14.66 9.99 15.31
C VAL A 208 -13.61 11.12 15.31
N SER A 209 -13.30 11.66 16.49
CA SER A 209 -12.25 12.68 16.71
C SER A 209 -10.98 12.13 17.35
N GLU A 210 -11.08 11.01 18.08
CA GLU A 210 -10.00 10.42 18.86
C GLU A 210 -10.01 8.89 18.72
N VAL A 211 -8.83 8.28 18.65
CA VAL A 211 -8.62 6.83 18.63
C VAL A 211 -7.72 6.41 19.80
N PHE A 212 -7.78 5.13 20.14
CA PHE A 212 -6.95 4.55 21.19
C PHE A 212 -5.52 4.31 20.69
N ARG A 213 -4.53 4.88 21.39
CA ARG A 213 -3.10 4.69 21.08
C ARG A 213 -2.66 3.28 21.51
N ILE A 214 -2.47 2.41 20.53
CA ILE A 214 -1.98 1.04 20.69
C ILE A 214 -0.95 0.72 19.61
N THR A 215 0.12 0.02 19.98
CA THR A 215 1.20 -0.38 19.07
C THR A 215 0.92 -1.74 18.43
N SER A 216 1.49 -2.01 17.24
CA SER A 216 1.46 -3.34 16.64
C SER A 216 2.10 -4.41 17.53
N VAL A 217 3.10 -4.03 18.34
CA VAL A 217 3.74 -4.90 19.33
C VAL A 217 2.78 -5.32 20.45
N GLU A 218 1.93 -4.42 20.93
CA GLU A 218 0.83 -4.77 21.85
C GLU A 218 -0.20 -5.68 21.17
N ILE A 219 -0.60 -5.41 19.92
CA ILE A 219 -1.52 -6.30 19.18
C ILE A 219 -0.93 -7.70 19.04
N ILE A 220 0.35 -7.84 18.71
CA ILE A 220 1.05 -9.13 18.64
C ILE A 220 1.10 -9.81 20.02
N SER A 221 1.25 -9.05 21.10
CA SER A 221 1.24 -9.56 22.47
C SER A 221 -0.14 -10.10 22.88
N PHE A 222 -1.22 -9.36 22.57
CA PHE A 222 -2.59 -9.85 22.79
C PHE A 222 -2.93 -11.05 21.89
N LEU A 223 -2.39 -11.10 20.67
CA LEU A 223 -2.55 -12.25 19.78
C LEU A 223 -1.89 -13.51 20.35
N ALA A 224 -0.70 -13.36 20.94
CA ALA A 224 -0.02 -14.47 21.61
C ALA A 224 -0.84 -15.01 22.79
N GLU A 225 -1.37 -14.11 23.64
CA GLU A 225 -2.24 -14.45 24.78
C GLU A 225 -3.56 -15.13 24.34
N TYR A 226 -4.27 -14.55 23.37
CA TYR A 226 -5.51 -15.09 22.81
C TYR A 226 -5.32 -16.49 22.20
N MET A 227 -4.16 -16.76 21.58
CA MET A 227 -3.81 -18.08 21.05
C MET A 227 -3.34 -19.09 22.11
N ASP A 228 -2.75 -18.65 23.22
CA ASP A 228 -2.28 -19.57 24.27
C ASP A 228 -3.43 -20.18 25.08
N ALA A 229 -4.63 -19.58 25.04
CA ALA A 229 -5.88 -20.15 25.57
C ALA A 229 -6.42 -21.35 24.77
N ASP A 230 -6.21 -21.40 23.44
CA ASP A 230 -6.49 -22.57 22.60
C ASP A 230 -5.53 -22.59 21.38
N LYS A 231 -4.53 -23.47 21.45
CA LYS A 231 -3.46 -23.59 20.45
C LYS A 231 -3.91 -24.20 19.12
N ARG A 232 -5.18 -24.59 18.97
CA ARG A 232 -5.80 -25.03 17.70
C ARG A 232 -6.83 -24.05 17.16
N ARG A 233 -7.12 -22.96 17.88
CA ARG A 233 -8.06 -21.92 17.46
C ARG A 233 -7.60 -21.29 16.13
N ARG A 234 -8.52 -21.18 15.18
CA ARG A 234 -8.37 -20.25 14.05
C ARG A 234 -8.69 -18.86 14.56
N VAL A 235 -7.77 -17.91 14.37
CA VAL A 235 -8.00 -16.52 14.78
C VAL A 235 -9.00 -15.89 13.82
N GLU A 236 -10.22 -15.71 14.30
CA GLU A 236 -11.22 -14.80 13.75
C GLU A 236 -10.81 -13.36 14.18
N ILE A 237 -10.93 -12.38 13.27
CA ILE A 237 -10.39 -11.03 13.46
C ILE A 237 -11.32 -10.19 14.34
N ASP A 238 -12.63 -10.27 14.16
CA ASP A 238 -13.59 -9.49 14.93
C ASP A 238 -13.69 -10.02 16.37
N GLU A 239 -13.69 -11.34 16.59
CA GLU A 239 -13.54 -11.94 17.93
C GLU A 239 -12.25 -11.47 18.63
N PHE A 240 -11.14 -11.41 17.91
CA PHE A 240 -9.85 -11.00 18.47
C PHE A 240 -9.81 -9.49 18.81
N LEU A 241 -10.36 -8.63 17.95
CA LEU A 241 -10.48 -7.20 18.23
C LEU A 241 -11.49 -6.93 19.36
N ASN A 242 -12.55 -7.73 19.50
CA ASN A 242 -13.47 -7.66 20.64
C ASN A 242 -12.75 -8.02 21.95
N PHE A 243 -11.96 -9.10 21.99
CA PHE A 243 -11.12 -9.44 23.14
C PHE A 243 -10.18 -8.29 23.57
N ILE A 244 -9.54 -7.60 22.61
CA ILE A 244 -8.73 -6.41 22.91
C ILE A 244 -9.60 -5.26 23.43
N THR A 245 -10.77 -5.03 22.82
CA THR A 245 -11.72 -3.95 23.18
C THR A 245 -12.23 -4.10 24.61
N GLU A 246 -12.58 -5.33 25.02
CA GLU A 246 -12.92 -5.67 26.40
C GLU A 246 -11.73 -5.43 27.33
N LYS A 247 -10.57 -6.02 27.03
CA LYS A 247 -9.38 -5.99 27.89
C LYS A 247 -8.76 -4.58 28.06
N LYS A 248 -8.87 -3.72 27.05
CA LYS A 248 -8.45 -2.30 27.10
C LYS A 248 -9.60 -1.35 27.47
N SER A 249 -10.83 -1.84 27.56
CA SER A 249 -12.06 -1.06 27.82
C SER A 249 -12.28 0.12 26.86
N THR A 250 -11.94 -0.05 25.57
CA THR A 250 -12.02 1.02 24.55
C THR A 250 -13.42 1.26 23.97
N GLY A 251 -14.39 0.42 24.36
CA GLY A 251 -15.81 0.54 23.98
C GLY A 251 -16.14 -0.03 22.60
N THR A 252 -15.40 0.34 21.56
CA THR A 252 -15.59 -0.21 20.19
C THR A 252 -14.26 -0.66 19.57
N THR A 253 -14.35 -1.63 18.66
CA THR A 253 -13.22 -2.15 17.87
C THR A 253 -12.65 -1.08 16.92
N GLU A 254 -13.53 -0.30 16.31
CA GLU A 254 -13.21 0.90 15.50
C GLU A 254 -12.22 1.84 16.22
N LYS A 255 -12.46 2.11 17.51
CA LYS A 255 -11.59 2.98 18.32
C LYS A 255 -10.20 2.40 18.55
N LEU A 256 -9.96 1.10 18.36
CA LEU A 256 -8.60 0.55 18.39
C LEU A 256 -7.75 1.04 17.22
N SER A 257 -8.37 1.43 16.09
CA SER A 257 -7.68 1.88 14.86
C SER A 257 -6.61 0.89 14.37
N VAL A 258 -6.97 -0.40 14.33
CA VAL A 258 -6.09 -1.51 13.94
C VAL A 258 -6.55 -2.10 12.61
N ARG A 259 -5.61 -2.27 11.67
CA ARG A 259 -5.81 -2.98 10.40
C ARG A 259 -5.05 -4.31 10.44
N ILE A 260 -5.75 -5.42 10.21
CA ILE A 260 -5.15 -6.76 10.18
C ILE A 260 -5.37 -7.41 8.80
N GLN A 261 -4.29 -7.64 8.05
CA GLN A 261 -4.31 -8.43 6.82
C GLN A 261 -4.16 -9.92 7.15
N SER A 262 -5.26 -10.68 6.98
CA SER A 262 -5.36 -12.16 6.99
C SER A 262 -4.23 -12.89 7.75
N LEU A 263 -4.50 -13.28 8.99
CA LEU A 263 -3.52 -13.90 9.89
C LEU A 263 -3.07 -15.32 9.50
N GLY A 264 -3.51 -15.85 8.35
CA GLY A 264 -3.27 -17.23 7.89
C GLY A 264 -1.80 -17.67 7.73
N PHE A 265 -0.82 -16.75 7.90
CA PHE A 265 0.61 -17.06 7.95
C PHE A 265 1.24 -16.82 9.33
N VAL A 266 0.62 -16.02 10.21
CA VAL A 266 1.15 -15.71 11.55
C VAL A 266 1.10 -16.94 12.45
N ALA A 267 0.06 -17.76 12.32
CA ALA A 267 -0.02 -19.08 12.96
C ALA A 267 1.10 -20.04 12.51
N TYR A 268 1.71 -19.83 11.34
CA TYR A 268 2.81 -20.66 10.84
C TYR A 268 4.17 -20.26 11.44
N PHE A 269 4.37 -18.97 11.76
CA PHE A 269 5.64 -18.50 12.35
C PHE A 269 5.88 -19.00 13.77
N ARG A 270 4.84 -19.25 14.60
CA ARG A 270 5.04 -19.94 15.90
C ARG A 270 5.48 -21.42 15.76
N SER A 271 5.59 -21.96 14.54
CA SER A 271 6.18 -23.29 14.28
C SER A 271 7.67 -23.26 13.90
N LYS A 272 8.23 -22.10 13.51
CA LYS A 272 9.66 -21.89 13.22
C LYS A 272 10.08 -20.45 13.48
N ASP A 273 10.83 -20.29 14.56
CA ASP A 273 11.82 -19.26 14.90
C ASP A 273 11.61 -17.81 14.42
N PHE A 274 11.63 -16.90 15.40
CA PHE A 274 11.68 -15.44 15.18
C PHE A 274 12.90 -15.05 14.33
N ILE A 275 12.64 -14.47 13.16
CA ILE A 275 13.60 -13.63 12.44
C ILE A 275 12.89 -12.31 12.14
N CYS A 276 13.33 -11.23 12.80
CA CYS A 276 12.92 -9.88 12.46
C CYS A 276 13.63 -9.43 11.17
N VAL A 277 12.93 -8.66 10.34
CA VAL A 277 13.46 -7.79 9.29
C VAL A 277 12.68 -6.49 9.36
#